data_AF-A0A238YHG9-F1
#
_entry.id   AF-A0A238YHG9-F1
#
_cell.length_a   1.000
_cell.length_b   1.000
_cell.length_c   1.000
_cell.angle_alpha   90.00
_cell.angle_beta   90.00
_cell.angle_gamma   90.00
#
_symmetry.space_group_name_H-M   'P 1'
#
loop_
_entity.id
_entity.type
_entity.pdbx_description
1 polymer ?
#
loop_
_entity_poly.entity_id
_entity_poly.type
_entity_poly.pdbx_seq_one_letter_code
_entity_poly.pdbx_strand_id
1 'polypeptide(L)' 'APAAAQARGHAGNQRLHDRWTRLAAHHKKHTVACVAIARELAGWCWSLATLPDT' A
#
# COMPACT_ATOMS: atom_id res chain seq x y z
N ALA A 1 12.61 12.33 5.68
CA ALA A 1 11.91 12.09 4.41
C ALA A 1 11.16 13.36 4.05
N PRO A 2 11.21 13.83 2.79
CA PRO A 2 10.48 15.03 2.35
C PRO A 2 8.99 14.90 2.68
N ALA A 3 8.33 16.02 3.01
CA ALA A 3 6.95 16.03 3.50
C ALA A 3 5.97 15.34 2.53
N ALA A 4 6.22 15.49 1.22
CA ALA A 4 5.45 14.83 0.17
C ALA A 4 5.56 13.29 0.24
N ALA A 5 6.74 12.74 0.54
CA ALA A 5 6.93 11.30 0.66
C ALA A 5 6.25 10.73 1.92
N GLN A 6 6.21 11.49 3.02
CA GLN A 6 5.51 11.07 4.24
C GLN A 6 3.98 11.03 4.04
N ALA A 7 3.39 12.11 3.50
CA ALA A 7 1.96 12.15 3.22
C ALA A 7 1.53 11.02 2.27
N ARG A 8 2.36 10.78 1.25
CA ARG A 8 2.15 9.75 0.23
C ARG A 8 2.33 8.34 0.81
N GLY A 9 3.30 8.14 1.70
CA GLY A 9 3.46 6.89 2.46
C GLY A 9 2.27 6.61 3.40
N HIS A 10 1.74 7.65 4.06
CA HIS A 10 0.56 7.51 4.92
C HIS A 10 -0.68 7.11 4.11
N ALA A 11 -0.91 7.75 2.95
CA ALA A 11 -1.98 7.37 2.04
C ALA A 11 -1.83 5.93 1.53
N GLY A 12 -0.60 5.48 1.29
CA GLY A 12 -0.29 4.09 0.97
C GLY A 12 -0.73 3.12 2.06
N ASN A 13 -0.38 3.40 3.32
CA ASN A 13 -0.75 2.55 4.46
C ASN A 13 -2.27 2.42 4.65
N GLN A 14 -3.01 3.53 4.55
CA GLN A 14 -4.47 3.51 4.65
C GLN A 14 -5.08 2.61 3.57
N ARG A 15 -4.61 2.72 2.33
CA ARG A 15 -5.11 1.92 1.21
C ARG A 15 -4.80 0.43 1.38
N LEU A 16 -3.61 0.07 1.85
CA LEU A 16 -3.26 -1.33 2.12
C LEU A 16 -4.13 -1.91 3.26
N HIS A 17 -4.43 -1.11 4.28
CA HIS A 17 -5.34 -1.50 5.36
C HIS A 17 -6.76 -1.73 4.85
N ASP A 18 -7.30 -0.84 4.01
CA ASP A 18 -8.63 -1.01 3.41
C ASP A 18 -8.69 -2.28 2.54
N ARG A 19 -7.63 -2.56 1.78
CA ARG A 19 -7.51 -3.78 0.97
C ARG A 19 -7.56 -5.03 1.84
N TRP A 20 -6.79 -5.03 2.93
CA TRP A 20 -6.78 -6.11 3.91
C TRP A 20 -8.17 -6.35 4.50
N THR A 21 -8.81 -5.31 5.01
CA THR A 21 -10.13 -5.39 5.65
C THR A 21 -11.18 -5.96 4.70
N ARG A 22 -11.18 -5.56 3.43
CA ARG A 22 -12.07 -6.14 2.42
C ARG A 22 -11.80 -7.63 2.19
N LEU A 23 -10.54 -8.04 2.06
CA LEU A 23 -10.18 -9.44 1.82
C LEU A 23 -10.50 -10.32 3.03
N ALA A 24 -10.30 -9.80 4.24
CA ALA A 24 -10.68 -10.43 5.49
C ALA A 24 -12.21 -10.58 5.59
N ALA A 25 -12.97 -9.53 5.28
CA ALA A 25 -14.44 -9.56 5.25
C ALA A 25 -15.00 -10.58 4.24
N HIS A 26 -14.27 -10.84 3.16
CA HIS A 26 -14.61 -11.88 2.18
C HIS A 26 -14.05 -13.28 2.53
N HIS A 27 -13.54 -13.48 3.75
CA HIS A 27 -12.94 -14.74 4.21
C HIS A 27 -11.90 -15.33 3.24
N LYS A 28 -11.14 -14.47 2.55
CA LYS A 28 -10.11 -14.95 1.63
C LYS A 28 -8.98 -15.59 2.42
N LYS A 29 -8.33 -16.59 1.81
CA LYS A 29 -7.11 -17.20 2.35
C LYS A 29 -6.07 -16.10 2.63
N HIS A 30 -5.41 -16.19 3.78
CA HIS A 30 -4.38 -15.25 4.19
C HIS A 30 -3.30 -15.07 3.12
N THR A 31 -2.89 -16.15 2.45
CA THR A 31 -1.93 -16.11 1.33
C THR A 31 -2.40 -15.22 0.17
N VAL A 32 -3.69 -15.27 -0.20
CA VAL A 32 -4.27 -14.42 -1.23
C VAL A 32 -4.27 -12.95 -0.79
N ALA A 33 -4.59 -12.69 0.48
CA ALA A 33 -4.54 -11.34 1.04
C ALA A 33 -3.13 -10.76 1.05
N CYS A 34 -2.13 -11.53 1.51
CA CYS A 34 -0.74 -11.13 1.51
C CYS A 34 -0.20 -10.85 0.10
N VAL A 35 -0.49 -11.72 -0.89
CA VAL A 35 -0.04 -11.51 -2.28
C VAL A 35 -0.69 -10.27 -2.89
N ALA A 36 -1.98 -10.01 -2.62
CA ALA A 36 -2.65 -8.81 -3.10
C ALA A 36 -2.02 -7.53 -2.53
N ILE A 37 -1.71 -7.51 -1.23
CA ILE A 37 -1.03 -6.40 -0.55
C ILE A 37 0.40 -6.22 -1.07
N ALA A 38 1.17 -7.29 -1.22
CA ALA A 38 2.53 -7.22 -1.73
C ALA A 38 2.59 -6.63 -3.14
N ARG A 39 1.64 -7.01 -4.01
CA ARG A 39 1.54 -6.45 -5.37
C ARG A 39 1.19 -4.97 -5.36
N GLU A 40 0.29 -4.56 -4.46
CA GLU A 40 -0.10 -3.16 -4.31
C GLU A 40 1.04 -2.32 -3.70
N LEU A 41 1.79 -2.88 -2.75
CA LEU A 41 2.99 -2.29 -2.16
C LEU A 41 4.08 -2.06 -3.21
N ALA A 42 4.32 -3.02 -4.11
CA ALA A 42 5.31 -2.89 -5.18
C ALA A 42 5.00 -1.71 -6.12
N GLY A 43 3.73 -1.54 -6.50
CA GLY A 43 3.30 -0.39 -7.30
C GLY A 43 3.40 0.95 -6.54
N TRP A 44 3.15 0.91 -5.23
CA TRP A 44 3.30 2.07 -4.35
C TRP A 44 4.76 2.50 -4.16
N CYS A 45 5.68 1.53 -4.04
CA CYS A 45 7.11 1.79 -3.97
C CYS A 45 7.61 2.56 -5.20
N TRP A 46 7.15 2.18 -6.40
CA TRP A 46 7.46 2.95 -7.61
C TRP A 46 6.93 4.39 -7.54
N SER A 47 5.69 4.59 -7.09
CA SER A 47 5.14 5.95 -6.94
C SER A 47 5.92 6.82 -5.93
N LEU A 48 6.54 6.22 -4.91
CA LEU A 48 7.39 6.93 -3.96
C LEU A 48 8.78 7.20 -4.55
N ALA A 49 9.35 6.24 -5.27
CA ALA A 49 10.64 6.39 -5.95
C ALA A 49 10.61 7.46 -7.07
N THR A 50 9.45 7.69 -7.68
CA THR A 50 9.25 8.76 -8.68
C THR A 50 8.94 10.12 -8.07
N LEU A 51 8.79 10.23 -6.74
CA LEU A 51 8.48 11.51 -6.11
C LEU A 51 9.75 12.38 -6.09
N PRO A 52 9.72 13.61 -6.62
CA PRO A 52 10.89 14.49 -6.61
C PRO A 52 11.30 14.80 -5.16
N ASP A 53 12.60 14.69 -4.87
CA ASP A 53 13.19 15.07 -3.59
C ASP A 53 13.35 16.61 -3.56
N THR A 54 12.23 17.32 -3.51
CA THR A 54 12.18 18.79 -3.36
C THR A 54 12.05 19.17 -1.90
#